data_AF-A0A819PBZ6-F1
#
_entry.id   AF-A0A819PBZ6-F1
#
_cell.length_a   1.000
_cell.length_b   1.000
_cell.length_c   1.000
_cell.angle_alpha   90.00
_cell.angle_beta   90.00
_cell.angle_gamma   90.00
#
_symmetry.space_group_name_H-M   'P 1'
#
loop_
_entity.id
_entity.type
_entity.pdbx_description
1 polymer ?
#
loop_
_entity_poly.entity_id
_entity_poly.type
_entity_poly.pdbx_seq_one_letter_code
_entity_poly.pdbx_strand_id
1 'polypeptide(L)' 'MAVQCLRTNEGDMAVCGGVNGIFTPESFLRHSFIGAQSFDDDLGLLLLKQLSDAERDGDPIEAN' A
#
# COMPACT_ATOMS: atom_id res chain seq x y z
N MET A 1 7.40 5.52 4.25
CA MET A 1 8.30 6.02 3.19
C MET A 1 7.55 6.94 2.23
N ALA A 2 6.51 6.47 1.52
CA ALA A 2 5.73 7.29 0.60
C ALA A 2 5.23 8.63 1.20
N VAL A 3 4.58 8.60 2.38
CA VAL A 3 4.14 9.82 3.08
C VAL A 3 5.31 10.73 3.47
N GLN A 4 6.46 10.14 3.84
CA GLN A 4 7.62 10.92 4.24
C GLN A 4 8.20 11.68 3.05
N CYS A 5 8.32 11.05 1.88
CA CYS A 5 8.79 11.68 0.65
C CYS A 5 7.92 12.87 0.25
N LEU A 6 6.59 12.76 0.39
CA LEU A 6 5.68 13.88 0.15
C LEU A 6 5.91 15.02 1.16
N ARG A 7 6.10 14.69 2.45
CA ARG A 7 6.30 15.69 3.52
C ARG A 7 7.64 16.42 3.42
N THR A 8 8.68 15.76 2.92
CA THR A 8 10.00 16.37 2.73
C THR A 8 10.13 17.07 1.37
N ASN A 9 9.07 17.09 0.55
CA ASN A 9 9.09 17.56 -0.84
C ASN A 9 10.19 16.89 -1.68
N GLU A 10 10.53 15.63 -1.36
CA GLU A 10 11.44 14.81 -2.18
C GLU A 10 10.73 14.27 -3.43
N GLY A 11 9.39 14.28 -3.44
CA GLY A 11 8.56 14.04 -4.62
C GLY A 11 7.15 14.59 -4.43
N ASP A 12 6.50 14.93 -5.54
CA ASP A 12 5.16 15.54 -5.54
C ASP A 12 4.03 14.50 -5.50
N MET A 13 4.33 13.26 -5.91
CA MET A 13 3.44 12.10 -5.83
C MET A 13 4.24 10.86 -5.40
N ALA A 14 3.58 9.94 -4.72
CA ALA A 14 4.17 8.69 -4.28
C ALA A 14 3.20 7.52 -4.49
N VAL A 15 3.70 6.42 -5.03
CA VAL A 15 2.95 5.16 -5.09
C VAL A 15 3.30 4.34 -3.84
N CYS A 16 2.28 3.84 -3.15
CA CYS A 16 2.46 2.89 -2.06
C CYS A 16 1.51 1.71 -2.19
N GLY A 17 1.92 0.56 -1.68
CA GLY A 17 1.10 -0.62 -1.73
C GLY A 17 1.79 -1.84 -1.16
N GLY A 18 1.15 -2.99 -1.35
CA GLY A 18 1.62 -4.28 -0.88
C GLY A 18 1.08 -5.41 -1.73
N VAL A 19 1.84 -6.50 -1.77
CA VAL A 19 1.44 -7.79 -2.31
C VAL A 19 1.58 -8.82 -1.19
N ASN A 20 0.60 -9.68 -1.06
CA ASN A 20 0.67 -10.88 -0.25
C ASN A 20 0.36 -12.09 -1.11
N GLY A 21 1.16 -13.15 -0.99
CA GLY A 21 0.83 -14.42 -1.63
C GLY A 21 1.67 -15.59 -1.14
N ILE A 22 1.09 -16.79 -1.18
CA ILE A 22 1.69 -18.02 -0.65
C ILE A 22 1.91 -19.00 -1.79
N PHE A 23 3.09 -18.93 -2.41
CA PHE A 23 3.41 -19.74 -3.60
C PHE A 23 4.24 -21.00 -3.30
N THR A 24 4.60 -21.24 -2.03
CA THR A 24 5.40 -22.40 -1.62
C THR A 24 4.76 -23.17 -0.47
N PRO A 25 4.90 -24.51 -0.44
CA PRO A 25 4.39 -25.33 0.66
C PRO A 25 4.97 -24.94 2.03
N GLU A 26 6.23 -24.51 2.09
CA GLU A 26 6.88 -24.08 3.34
C GLU A 26 6.22 -22.82 3.91
N SER A 27 5.94 -21.82 3.06
CA SER A 27 5.25 -20.59 3.45
C SER A 27 3.82 -20.89 3.93
N PHE A 28 3.14 -21.84 3.32
CA PHE A 28 1.81 -22.30 3.76
C PHE A 28 1.86 -22.92 5.16
N LEU A 29 2.76 -23.88 5.38
CA LEU A 29 2.93 -24.53 6.68
C LEU A 29 3.28 -23.53 7.78
N ARG A 30 4.19 -22.58 7.49
CA ARG A 30 4.54 -21.52 8.43
C ARG A 30 3.33 -20.66 8.82
N HIS A 31 2.46 -20.30 7.87
CA HIS A 31 1.22 -19.57 8.15
C HIS A 31 0.24 -20.42 8.97
N SER A 32 0.14 -21.73 8.70
CA SER A 32 -0.69 -22.65 9.50
C SER A 32 -0.22 -22.75 10.96
N PHE A 33 1.10 -22.79 11.20
CA PHE A 33 1.63 -22.90 12.56
C PHE A 33 1.40 -21.67 13.44
N ILE A 34 1.27 -20.49 12.84
CA ILE A 34 0.95 -19.25 13.57
C ILE A 34 -0.56 -18.99 13.66
N GLY A 35 -1.39 -19.93 13.19
CA GLY A 35 -2.85 -19.82 13.22
C GLY A 35 -3.42 -18.74 12.30
N ALA A 36 -2.69 -18.35 11.24
CA ALA A 36 -3.22 -17.44 10.24
C ALA A 36 -4.38 -18.11 9.50
N GLN A 37 -5.54 -17.44 9.44
CA GLN A 37 -6.76 -17.99 8.84
C GLN A 37 -6.99 -17.56 7.39
N SER A 38 -6.26 -16.56 6.90
CA SER A 38 -6.33 -16.08 5.52
C SER A 38 -5.11 -16.56 4.73
N PHE A 39 -5.37 -17.21 3.59
CA PHE A 39 -4.37 -17.74 2.67
C PHE A 39 -4.52 -17.14 1.27
N ASP A 40 -5.37 -16.13 1.12
CA ASP A 40 -5.66 -15.52 -0.17
C ASP A 40 -4.47 -14.67 -0.62
N ASP A 41 -4.19 -14.76 -1.92
CA ASP A 41 -3.30 -13.84 -2.59
C ASP A 41 -4.01 -12.49 -2.72
N ASP A 42 -3.35 -11.41 -2.29
CA ASP A 42 -3.93 -10.06 -2.27
C ASP A 42 -2.91 -9.02 -2.76
N LEU A 43 -3.43 -7.96 -3.38
CA LEU A 43 -2.67 -6.89 -4.00
C LEU A 43 -3.39 -5.56 -3.78
N GLY A 44 -2.68 -4.58 -3.23
CA GLY A 44 -3.20 -3.24 -3.00
C GLY A 44 -2.22 -2.16 -3.44
N LEU A 45 -2.70 -1.14 -4.15
CA LEU A 45 -1.93 0.03 -4.56
C LEU A 45 -2.74 1.30 -4.27
N LEU A 46 -2.04 2.35 -3.85
CA LEU A 46 -2.56 3.70 -3.63
C LEU A 46 -1.60 4.70 -4.25
N LEU A 47 -2.17 5.72 -4.88
CA LEU A 47 -1.45 6.91 -5.29
C LEU A 47 -1.66 7.98 -4.23
N LEU A 48 -0.56 8.52 -3.71
CA LEU A 48 -0.55 9.56 -2.69
C LEU A 48 0.00 10.86 -3.28
N LYS A 49 -0.57 11.98 -2.84
CA LYS A 49 -0.18 13.35 -3.21
C LYS A 49 -0.41 14.26 -2.01
N GLN A 50 0.23 15.43 -1.97
CA GLN A 50 -0.14 16.44 -0.97
C GLN A 50 -1.57 16.91 -1.20
N LEU A 51 -2.34 17.05 -0.11
CA LEU A 51 -3.76 17.42 -0.19
C LEU A 51 -3.98 18.73 -0.93
N SER A 52 -3.17 19.75 -0.65
CA SER A 52 -3.26 21.05 -1.33
C SER A 52 -3.03 20.95 -2.84
N ASP A 53 -2.15 20.05 -3.28
CA ASP A 53 -1.87 19.86 -4.70
C ASP A 53 -2.98 19.03 -5.35
N ALA A 54 -3.52 18.02 -4.66
CA ALA A 54 -4.67 17.25 -5.13
C ALA A 54 -5.92 18.13 -5.29
N GLU A 55 -6.20 19.01 -4.33
CA GLU A 55 -7.31 19.97 -4.39
C GLU A 55 -7.13 20.99 -5.52
N ARG A 56 -5.92 21.57 -5.65
CA ARG A 56 -5.60 22.52 -6.73
C ARG A 56 -5.78 21.88 -8.10
N ASP A 57 -5.33 20.63 -8.25
CA ASP A 57 -5.33 19.95 -9.54
C ASP A 57 -6.69 19.26 -9.82
N GLY A 58 -7.60 19.25 -8.85
CA GLY A 58 -8.94 18.68 -8.96
C GLY A 58 -8.96 17.16 -8.94
N ASP A 59 -7.95 16.54 -8.32
CA ASP A 59 -7.83 15.09 -8.23
C ASP A 59 -8.90 14.50 -7.28
N PRO A 60 -9.41 13.29 -7.55
CA PRO A 60 -10.30 12.59 -6.62
C PRO A 60 -9.59 12.22 -5.31
N ILE A 61 -10.24 12.51 -4.18
CA ILE A 61 -9.73 12.26 -2.82
C ILE A 61 -10.62 11.22 -2.14
N GLU A 62 -10.08 10.01 -1.96
CA GLU A 62 -10.82 8.84 -1.46
C GLU A 62 -10.74 8.65 0.07
N ALA A 63 -9.90 9.42 0.76
CA ALA A 63 -9.73 9.35 2.21
C ALA A 63 -9.69 10.75 2.82
N ASN A 64 -10.55 10.98 3.83
CA ASN A 64 -10.66 12.23 4.61
C ASN A 64 -10.08 12.04 6.01
#